data_AF-A0A502JHT3-F1
#
_entry.id   AF-A0A502JHT3-F1
#
_cell.length_a   1.000
_cell.length_b   1.000
_cell.length_c   1.000
_cell.angle_alpha   90.00
_cell.angle_beta   90.00
_cell.angle_gamma   90.00
#
_symmetry.space_group_name_H-M   'P 1'
#
loop_
_entity.id
_entity.type
_entity.pdbx_description
1 polymer ?
#
loop_
_entity_poly.entity_id
_entity_poly.type
_entity_poly.pdbx_seq_one_letter_code
_entity_poly.pdbx_strand_id
1 'polypeptide(L)'
;MEVTKQTTPFFRTSCKYLSVFFLASYINYTYAEKEIIAVTVEAPKGSYADKKKTLDFGKIENGHDSFAFGRESSVIGFRSYALGAESNVNGFYSNAIGYKSKVAGHLSNAIGRESNIKGSYSNALGYATNIESDYSVALGDGAEAKGGDEIVSIGDYASATGHSTIAIGGYSKIESLKNGENLVGGKKKVIYDSSTKKISVSSPDLSEEDTIQAYGETYGAMALGYKSSSHSLLATAIGSHATAAGTLSTTTGTSSEALGYHATAYGAHSKVTGDNAGAFGVSTEASGKQSLALGYDSEATAENSVALGAKSVAN
;
A
#
# COMPACT_ATOMS: atom_id res chain seq x y z
N MET A 1 23.65 19.43 -36.24
CA MET A 1 22.27 19.84 -35.93
C MET A 1 22.22 21.33 -36.20
N GLU A 2 21.65 21.71 -37.34
CA GLU A 2 21.51 23.10 -37.77
C GLU A 2 20.02 23.42 -37.59
N VAL A 3 19.68 24.36 -36.71
CA VAL A 3 18.32 24.89 -36.66
C VAL A 3 18.25 25.90 -37.80
N THR A 4 17.83 25.45 -38.98
CA THR A 4 17.61 26.34 -40.11
C THR A 4 16.25 27.01 -39.92
N LYS A 5 16.25 28.27 -39.44
CA LYS A 5 15.15 29.18 -39.77
C LYS A 5 15.19 29.35 -41.28
N GLN A 6 14.10 29.05 -41.97
CA GLN A 6 14.02 29.16 -43.43
C GLN A 6 14.09 30.63 -43.84
N THR A 7 15.31 31.12 -43.99
CA THR A 7 15.70 32.24 -44.85
C THR A 7 16.93 31.74 -45.62
N THR A 8 16.95 31.95 -46.92
CA THR A 8 17.87 31.43 -47.96
C THR A 8 19.38 31.49 -47.62
N PRO A 9 20.23 30.69 -48.31
CA PRO A 9 21.26 29.84 -47.68
C PRO A 9 22.69 30.40 -47.72
N PHE A 10 23.57 30.02 -46.77
CA PHE A 10 25.04 29.93 -46.98
C PHE A 10 25.76 29.10 -45.87
N PHE A 11 26.37 27.98 -46.29
CA PHE A 11 27.51 27.18 -45.75
C PHE A 11 27.63 26.63 -44.30
N ARG A 12 27.99 25.33 -44.26
CA ARG A 12 28.31 24.41 -43.14
C ARG A 12 29.53 24.81 -42.29
N THR A 13 29.54 24.45 -40.98
CA THR A 13 30.49 23.46 -40.36
C THR A 13 30.22 23.11 -38.88
N SER A 14 30.20 21.80 -38.59
CA SER A 14 30.59 21.05 -37.35
C SER A 14 29.89 21.21 -35.98
N CYS A 15 29.71 20.03 -35.37
CA CYS A 15 28.95 19.65 -34.17
C CYS A 15 29.75 19.77 -32.85
N LYS A 16 29.08 19.89 -31.68
CA LYS A 16 29.16 18.94 -30.54
C LYS A 16 28.39 19.42 -29.29
N TYR A 17 27.41 18.59 -28.87
CA TYR A 17 26.64 18.59 -27.62
C TYR A 17 25.80 19.84 -27.28
N LEU A 18 24.49 19.76 -27.53
CA LEU A 18 23.50 20.64 -26.90
C LEU A 18 22.45 19.77 -26.19
N SER A 19 22.45 19.82 -24.86
CA SER A 19 21.48 19.13 -24.01
C SER A 19 20.08 19.70 -24.23
N VAL A 20 19.06 18.82 -24.25
CA VAL A 20 17.64 19.18 -24.38
C VAL A 20 17.13 20.11 -23.25
N PHE A 21 17.92 20.31 -22.18
CA PHE A 21 17.62 21.22 -21.08
C PHE A 21 17.88 22.73 -21.34
N PHE A 22 18.47 23.11 -22.48
CA PHE A 22 18.86 24.52 -22.73
C PHE A 22 17.82 25.40 -23.46
N LEU A 23 16.61 24.90 -23.74
CA LEU A 23 15.58 25.71 -24.42
C LEU A 23 14.82 26.70 -23.51
N ALA A 24 15.07 26.71 -22.19
CA ALA A 24 14.30 27.53 -21.25
C ALA A 24 14.64 29.03 -21.27
N SER A 25 15.74 29.47 -21.88
CA SER A 25 16.22 30.86 -21.78
C SER A 25 15.85 31.78 -22.95
N TYR A 26 15.08 31.32 -23.94
CA TYR A 26 14.70 32.11 -25.12
C TYR A 26 13.19 32.23 -25.38
N ILE A 27 12.35 31.83 -24.43
CA ILE A 27 10.90 32.04 -24.53
C ILE A 27 10.57 33.41 -23.91
N ASN A 28 10.43 34.43 -24.76
CA ASN A 28 9.79 35.67 -24.35
C ASN A 28 8.34 35.36 -23.96
N TYR A 29 7.98 35.65 -22.71
CA TYR A 29 6.60 35.53 -22.24
C TYR A 29 5.71 36.57 -22.92
N THR A 30 5.09 36.16 -24.02
CA THR A 30 3.85 36.74 -24.51
C THR A 30 2.81 35.63 -24.46
N TYR A 31 1.73 35.84 -23.71
CA TYR A 31 0.57 34.96 -23.68
C TYR A 31 0.12 34.70 -25.13
N ALA A 32 0.46 33.54 -25.66
CA ALA A 32 0.20 33.17 -27.04
C ALA A 32 -0.19 31.68 -27.11
N GLU A 33 -1.11 31.44 -28.04
CA GLU A 33 -1.84 30.22 -28.32
C GLU A 33 -0.95 28.97 -28.37
N LYS A 34 -1.49 27.87 -27.84
CA LYS A 34 -1.09 26.46 -27.99
C LYS A 34 0.01 26.20 -29.07
N GLU A 35 1.28 26.46 -28.76
CA GLU A 35 2.39 26.09 -29.65
C GLU A 35 2.68 24.59 -29.50
N ILE A 36 2.25 23.80 -30.49
CA ILE A 36 2.67 22.41 -30.63
C ILE A 36 4.08 22.42 -31.24
N ILE A 37 5.12 22.24 -30.42
CA ILE A 37 6.48 22.05 -30.92
C ILE A 37 6.63 20.57 -31.33
N ALA A 38 6.47 20.29 -32.63
CA ALA A 38 6.73 18.97 -33.19
C ALA A 38 8.25 18.72 -33.29
N VAL A 39 8.82 17.96 -32.35
CA VAL A 39 10.23 17.53 -32.40
C VAL A 39 10.33 16.26 -33.23
N THR A 40 10.80 16.38 -34.47
CA THR A 40 11.10 15.21 -35.33
C THR A 40 12.55 14.78 -35.09
N VAL A 41 12.75 13.56 -34.56
CA VAL A 41 14.10 12.98 -34.37
C VAL A 41 14.47 12.20 -35.63
N GLU A 42 15.30 12.79 -36.50
CA GLU A 42 15.88 12.07 -37.64
C GLU A 42 17.12 11.29 -37.20
N ALA A 43 17.12 9.96 -37.41
CA ALA A 43 18.30 9.13 -37.18
C ALA A 43 19.37 9.37 -38.27
N PRO A 44 20.66 9.45 -37.92
CA PRO A 44 21.72 9.64 -38.90
C PRO A 44 21.80 8.45 -39.88
N LYS A 45 21.93 8.78 -41.18
CA LYS A 45 22.06 7.80 -42.27
C LYS A 45 23.28 6.89 -42.03
N GLY A 46 23.06 5.58 -41.97
CA GLY A 46 24.11 4.55 -41.89
C GLY A 46 24.14 3.69 -40.62
N SER A 47 23.21 3.89 -39.67
CA SER A 47 23.06 2.99 -38.53
C SER A 47 22.23 1.75 -38.92
N TYR A 48 22.83 0.57 -38.79
CA TYR A 48 22.17 -0.74 -38.83
C TYR A 48 21.24 -0.90 -37.61
N ALA A 49 20.12 -0.17 -37.57
CA ALA A 49 19.09 -0.34 -36.57
C ALA A 49 17.72 -0.29 -37.25
N ASP A 50 16.94 -1.34 -37.03
CA ASP A 50 15.66 -1.62 -37.67
C ASP A 50 14.69 -0.43 -37.77
N LYS A 51 13.92 -0.50 -38.86
CA LYS A 51 12.77 0.33 -39.21
C LYS A 51 11.67 0.27 -38.13
N LYS A 52 11.80 1.04 -37.05
CA LYS A 52 10.75 1.59 -36.15
C LYS A 52 11.40 2.01 -34.83
N LYS A 53 12.11 3.14 -34.84
CA LYS A 53 12.45 3.88 -33.63
C LYS A 53 11.71 5.21 -33.68
N THR A 54 10.39 5.16 -33.66
CA THR A 54 9.57 6.36 -33.56
C THR A 54 9.50 6.81 -32.11
N LEU A 55 9.74 8.09 -31.91
CA LEU A 55 9.42 8.77 -30.67
C LEU A 55 7.91 9.00 -30.69
N ASP A 56 7.15 8.12 -30.05
CA ASP A 56 5.70 8.22 -30.05
C ASP A 56 5.26 9.17 -28.92
N PHE A 57 4.49 10.19 -29.26
CA PHE A 57 3.88 11.10 -28.29
C PHE A 57 2.44 10.67 -27.97
N GLY A 58 2.04 10.89 -26.72
CA GLY A 58 0.68 10.65 -26.26
C GLY A 58 -0.26 11.81 -26.51
N LYS A 59 -1.53 11.63 -26.12
CA LYS A 59 -2.56 12.67 -26.13
C LYS A 59 -2.51 13.48 -24.83
N ILE A 60 -2.66 14.80 -24.95
CA ILE A 60 -2.91 15.69 -23.82
C ILE A 60 -4.25 16.38 -24.08
N GLU A 61 -5.25 16.10 -23.26
CA GLU A 61 -6.61 16.61 -23.48
C GLU A 61 -6.81 17.98 -22.80
N ASN A 62 -6.63 18.02 -21.49
CA ASN A 62 -6.88 19.20 -20.64
C ASN A 62 -5.71 19.54 -19.70
N GLY A 63 -4.61 18.78 -19.76
CA GLY A 63 -3.45 19.00 -18.90
C GLY A 63 -2.64 20.22 -19.35
N HIS A 64 -2.78 21.35 -18.67
CA HIS A 64 -1.78 22.41 -18.77
C HIS A 64 -0.50 21.99 -18.03
N ASP A 65 0.67 22.45 -18.49
CA ASP A 65 1.99 22.12 -17.93
C ASP A 65 2.26 20.59 -17.83
N SER A 66 1.77 19.81 -18.80
CA SER A 66 1.78 18.34 -18.77
C SER A 66 2.52 17.75 -19.98
N PHE A 67 2.96 16.50 -19.89
CA PHE A 67 3.53 15.79 -21.04
C PHE A 67 3.14 14.31 -21.08
N ALA A 68 2.91 13.80 -22.29
CA ALA A 68 2.58 12.40 -22.55
C ALA A 68 3.53 11.83 -23.60
N PHE A 69 4.25 10.77 -23.23
CA PHE A 69 5.24 10.12 -24.06
C PHE A 69 5.00 8.61 -24.10
N GLY A 70 4.90 8.04 -25.30
CA GLY A 70 4.59 6.64 -25.56
C GLY A 70 3.31 6.50 -26.39
N ARG A 71 3.29 5.53 -27.31
CA ARG A 71 2.11 5.19 -28.12
C ARG A 71 0.88 5.01 -27.23
N GLU A 72 -0.23 5.67 -27.57
CA GLU A 72 -1.51 5.57 -26.85
C GLU A 72 -1.43 5.98 -25.37
N SER A 73 -0.37 6.68 -24.95
CA SER A 73 -0.38 7.35 -23.65
C SER A 73 -1.33 8.54 -23.65
N SER A 74 -1.92 8.85 -22.50
CA SER A 74 -2.88 9.95 -22.33
C SER A 74 -2.66 10.67 -21.01
N VAL A 75 -2.68 11.99 -21.04
CA VAL A 75 -2.70 12.84 -19.84
C VAL A 75 -3.87 13.81 -19.91
N ILE A 76 -4.76 13.71 -18.93
CA ILE A 76 -5.89 14.64 -18.74
C ILE A 76 -5.60 15.60 -17.59
N GLY A 77 -4.88 15.14 -16.57
CA GLY A 77 -4.63 15.92 -15.36
C GLY A 77 -3.71 17.13 -15.55
N PHE A 78 -3.96 18.19 -14.79
CA PHE A 78 -3.10 19.38 -14.73
C PHE A 78 -1.74 19.06 -14.12
N ARG A 79 -0.64 19.61 -14.66
CA ARG A 79 0.74 19.40 -14.18
C ARG A 79 1.11 17.92 -13.96
N SER A 80 0.76 17.08 -14.93
CA SER A 80 0.86 15.63 -14.82
C SER A 80 1.64 15.01 -15.97
N TYR A 81 2.25 13.84 -15.74
CA TYR A 81 3.18 13.27 -16.71
C TYR A 81 2.93 11.78 -16.95
N ALA A 82 2.91 11.36 -18.21
CA ALA A 82 2.89 9.94 -18.60
C ALA A 82 4.13 9.60 -19.45
N LEU A 83 4.87 8.57 -19.04
CA LEU A 83 6.04 8.05 -19.73
C LEU A 83 5.92 6.53 -19.91
N GLY A 84 5.48 6.10 -21.10
CA GLY A 84 5.40 4.71 -21.54
C GLY A 84 4.12 4.42 -22.30
N ALA A 85 4.15 3.40 -23.16
CA ALA A 85 3.02 3.10 -24.03
C ALA A 85 1.77 2.71 -23.23
N GLU A 86 0.61 3.18 -23.69
CA GLU A 86 -0.72 2.91 -23.11
C GLU A 86 -0.90 3.39 -21.66
N SER A 87 -0.01 4.25 -21.15
CA SER A 87 -0.12 4.82 -19.80
C SER A 87 -1.07 6.00 -19.75
N ASN A 88 -1.93 6.05 -18.74
CA ASN A 88 -3.00 7.02 -18.61
C ASN A 88 -2.98 7.74 -17.26
N VAL A 89 -2.94 9.06 -17.28
CA VAL A 89 -2.96 9.91 -16.07
C VAL A 89 -4.14 10.88 -16.11
N ASN A 90 -5.13 10.61 -15.28
CA ASN A 90 -6.31 11.47 -15.10
C ASN A 90 -6.15 12.41 -13.88
N GLY A 91 -5.46 11.93 -12.85
CA GLY A 91 -5.24 12.69 -11.62
C GLY A 91 -4.41 13.96 -11.85
N PHE A 92 -4.68 15.02 -11.10
CA PHE A 92 -3.90 16.26 -11.16
C PHE A 92 -2.60 16.09 -10.37
N TYR A 93 -1.52 16.75 -10.79
CA TYR A 93 -0.20 16.63 -10.18
C TYR A 93 0.30 15.18 -10.05
N SER A 94 -0.05 14.33 -11.02
CA SER A 94 0.15 12.89 -10.93
C SER A 94 1.03 12.36 -12.05
N ASN A 95 1.64 11.21 -11.83
CA ASN A 95 2.68 10.69 -12.71
C ASN A 95 2.51 9.19 -12.97
N ALA A 96 2.65 8.76 -14.22
CA ALA A 96 2.75 7.35 -14.59
C ALA A 96 4.00 7.11 -15.42
N ILE A 97 4.88 6.22 -14.96
CA ILE A 97 6.10 5.83 -15.65
C ILE A 97 6.10 4.31 -15.83
N GLY A 98 5.92 3.84 -17.06
CA GLY A 98 5.94 2.42 -17.44
C GLY A 98 4.88 2.07 -18.49
N TYR A 99 4.72 0.79 -18.80
CA TYR A 99 3.75 0.31 -19.79
C TYR A 99 2.39 0.08 -19.14
N LYS A 100 1.30 0.58 -19.73
CA LYS A 100 -0.10 0.37 -19.27
C LYS A 100 -0.39 0.84 -17.83
N SER A 101 0.35 1.81 -17.32
CA SER A 101 0.13 2.30 -15.95
C SER A 101 -0.97 3.35 -15.92
N LYS A 102 -1.86 3.26 -14.95
CA LYS A 102 -3.08 4.07 -14.83
C LYS A 102 -3.08 4.80 -13.49
N VAL A 103 -3.21 6.12 -13.52
CA VAL A 103 -3.29 6.95 -12.31
C VAL A 103 -4.50 7.86 -12.40
N ALA A 104 -5.54 7.50 -11.67
CA ALA A 104 -6.77 8.28 -11.56
C ALA A 104 -6.76 9.23 -10.35
N GLY A 105 -6.14 8.82 -9.23
CA GLY A 105 -6.02 9.63 -8.02
C GLY A 105 -5.14 10.85 -8.21
N HIS A 106 -5.45 11.94 -7.51
CA HIS A 106 -4.66 13.18 -7.56
C HIS A 106 -3.36 13.03 -6.74
N LEU A 107 -2.34 13.83 -7.06
CA LEU A 107 -1.06 13.88 -6.33
C LEU A 107 -0.41 12.50 -6.16
N SER A 108 -0.56 11.62 -7.16
CA SER A 108 -0.21 10.21 -7.07
C SER A 108 0.85 9.80 -8.10
N ASN A 109 1.65 8.78 -7.78
CA ASN A 109 2.78 8.37 -8.62
C ASN A 109 2.76 6.86 -8.85
N ALA A 110 2.70 6.42 -10.10
CA ALA A 110 2.89 5.03 -10.49
C ALA A 110 4.19 4.86 -11.27
N ILE A 111 5.07 3.97 -10.80
CA ILE A 111 6.31 3.62 -11.48
C ILE A 111 6.37 2.09 -11.65
N GLY A 112 6.40 1.64 -12.89
CA GLY A 112 6.38 0.23 -13.25
C GLY A 112 5.27 -0.07 -14.25
N ARG A 113 5.11 -1.35 -14.61
CA ARG A 113 4.20 -1.78 -15.68
C ARG A 113 2.87 -2.23 -15.08
N GLU A 114 1.76 -1.86 -15.73
CA GLU A 114 0.40 -2.26 -15.34
C GLU A 114 0.00 -1.82 -13.92
N SER A 115 0.69 -0.81 -13.36
CA SER A 115 0.34 -0.23 -12.06
C SER A 115 -0.95 0.56 -12.17
N ASN A 116 -1.90 0.32 -11.27
CA ASN A 116 -3.19 1.00 -11.23
C ASN A 116 -3.38 1.71 -9.88
N ILE A 117 -3.52 3.03 -9.90
CA ILE A 117 -3.79 3.85 -8.73
C ILE A 117 -5.12 4.57 -8.93
N LYS A 118 -6.10 4.28 -8.07
CA LYS A 118 -7.39 4.99 -8.01
C LYS A 118 -7.42 6.05 -6.92
N GLY A 119 -6.82 5.78 -5.76
CA GLY A 119 -6.80 6.70 -4.63
C GLY A 119 -5.78 7.84 -4.79
N SER A 120 -6.08 8.97 -4.18
CA SER A 120 -5.25 10.18 -4.18
C SER A 120 -4.08 10.06 -3.19
N TYR A 121 -3.07 10.92 -3.35
CA TYR A 121 -1.86 10.96 -2.51
C TYR A 121 -1.12 9.63 -2.40
N SER A 122 -1.22 8.78 -3.43
CA SER A 122 -0.78 7.39 -3.36
C SER A 122 0.43 7.12 -4.25
N ASN A 123 1.25 6.15 -3.85
CA ASN A 123 2.50 5.84 -4.52
C ASN A 123 2.62 4.34 -4.80
N ALA A 124 2.77 3.98 -6.07
CA ALA A 124 2.99 2.62 -6.50
C ALA A 124 4.34 2.47 -7.20
N LEU A 125 5.07 1.41 -6.85
CA LEU A 125 6.32 1.03 -7.50
C LEU A 125 6.37 -0.50 -7.69
N GLY A 126 6.31 -0.99 -8.92
CA GLY A 126 6.34 -2.43 -9.20
C GLY A 126 5.60 -2.87 -10.46
N TYR A 127 5.50 -4.18 -10.68
CA TYR A 127 4.66 -4.74 -11.75
C TYR A 127 3.25 -4.98 -11.21
N ALA A 128 2.20 -4.63 -11.97
CA ALA A 128 0.81 -4.95 -11.65
C ALA A 128 0.31 -4.54 -10.25
N THR A 129 0.90 -3.51 -9.64
CA THR A 129 0.43 -2.97 -8.35
C THR A 129 -0.98 -2.41 -8.46
N ASN A 130 -1.82 -2.56 -7.43
CA ASN A 130 -3.17 -2.00 -7.43
C ASN A 130 -3.47 -1.25 -6.12
N ILE A 131 -3.65 0.06 -6.20
CA ILE A 131 -4.05 0.92 -5.07
C ILE A 131 -5.46 1.45 -5.35
N GLU A 132 -6.41 1.10 -4.50
CA GLU A 132 -7.78 1.61 -4.56
C GLU A 132 -8.06 2.72 -3.53
N SER A 133 -7.17 2.82 -2.54
CA SER A 133 -7.27 3.61 -1.31
C SER A 133 -6.49 4.92 -1.38
N ASP A 134 -6.93 5.96 -0.67
CA ASP A 134 -6.18 7.22 -0.57
C ASP A 134 -4.97 7.07 0.39
N TYR A 135 -3.99 7.95 0.27
CA TYR A 135 -2.79 8.04 1.13
C TYR A 135 -1.99 6.73 1.25
N SER A 136 -2.01 5.91 0.20
CA SER A 136 -1.54 4.52 0.26
C SER A 136 -0.26 4.29 -0.52
N VAL A 137 0.50 3.26 -0.13
CA VAL A 137 1.76 2.85 -0.75
C VAL A 137 1.69 1.38 -1.14
N ALA A 138 1.99 1.06 -2.40
CA ALA A 138 2.15 -0.31 -2.88
C ALA A 138 3.51 -0.49 -3.58
N LEU A 139 4.38 -1.33 -3.01
CA LEU A 139 5.72 -1.59 -3.53
C LEU A 139 5.94 -3.09 -3.72
N GLY A 140 6.07 -3.56 -4.96
CA GLY A 140 6.26 -4.98 -5.27
C GLY A 140 5.50 -5.43 -6.51
N ASP A 141 5.80 -6.63 -7.00
CA ASP A 141 4.96 -7.26 -8.03
C ASP A 141 3.61 -7.65 -7.42
N GLY A 142 2.50 -7.24 -8.03
CA GLY A 142 1.15 -7.57 -7.57
C GLY A 142 0.78 -7.03 -6.19
N ALA A 143 1.51 -6.04 -5.64
CA ALA A 143 1.19 -5.47 -4.33
C ALA A 143 -0.16 -4.71 -4.35
N GLU A 144 -0.99 -4.88 -3.31
CA GLU A 144 -2.37 -4.37 -3.29
C GLU A 144 -2.72 -3.60 -2.00
N ALA A 145 -3.34 -2.43 -2.16
CA ALA A 145 -3.91 -1.63 -1.07
C ALA A 145 -5.39 -1.31 -1.38
N LYS A 146 -6.33 -1.81 -0.57
CA LYS A 146 -7.79 -1.76 -0.87
C LYS A 146 -8.66 -1.53 0.37
N GLY A 147 -9.89 -1.06 0.17
CA GLY A 147 -10.95 -1.18 1.18
C GLY A 147 -10.75 -0.35 2.47
N GLY A 148 -10.01 0.74 2.37
CA GLY A 148 -9.78 1.72 3.44
C GLY A 148 -8.91 2.87 2.92
N ASP A 149 -8.18 3.55 3.80
CA ASP A 149 -7.19 4.58 3.48
C ASP A 149 -5.91 4.37 4.32
N GLU A 150 -4.81 5.04 3.96
CA GLU A 150 -3.54 5.02 4.71
C GLU A 150 -2.90 3.61 4.78
N ILE A 151 -2.92 2.90 3.66
CA ILE A 151 -2.48 1.51 3.60
C ILE A 151 -1.04 1.41 3.10
N VAL A 152 -0.22 0.59 3.75
CA VAL A 152 1.14 0.26 3.31
C VAL A 152 1.21 -1.22 2.92
N SER A 153 1.52 -1.52 1.66
CA SER A 153 1.74 -2.87 1.15
C SER A 153 3.09 -2.97 0.45
N ILE A 154 4.05 -3.67 1.05
CA ILE A 154 5.42 -3.76 0.56
C ILE A 154 5.86 -5.22 0.47
N GLY A 155 6.05 -5.72 -0.75
CA GLY A 155 6.47 -7.09 -1.03
C GLY A 155 5.79 -7.66 -2.27
N ASP A 156 6.39 -8.71 -2.83
CA ASP A 156 5.77 -9.50 -3.89
C ASP A 156 4.44 -10.08 -3.41
N TYR A 157 3.33 -9.72 -4.05
CA TYR A 157 1.96 -10.05 -3.67
C TYR A 157 1.57 -9.68 -2.22
N ALA A 158 2.21 -8.67 -1.63
CA ALA A 158 1.75 -8.12 -0.34
C ALA A 158 0.36 -7.48 -0.54
N SER A 159 -0.60 -7.82 0.33
CA SER A 159 -1.98 -7.35 0.20
C SER A 159 -2.52 -6.89 1.54
N ALA A 160 -2.89 -5.61 1.63
CA ALA A 160 -3.53 -5.06 2.81
C ALA A 160 -4.90 -4.45 2.50
N THR A 161 -5.83 -4.67 3.43
CA THR A 161 -7.17 -4.13 3.41
C THR A 161 -7.50 -3.40 4.72
N GLY A 162 -8.47 -2.48 4.68
CA GLY A 162 -8.88 -1.69 5.86
C GLY A 162 -8.10 -0.40 6.04
N HIS A 163 -8.42 0.35 7.09
CA HIS A 163 -7.82 1.66 7.35
C HIS A 163 -6.53 1.56 8.19
N SER A 164 -5.52 2.36 7.83
CA SER A 164 -4.25 2.52 8.56
C SER A 164 -3.49 1.20 8.76
N THR A 165 -3.48 0.33 7.75
CA THR A 165 -2.90 -1.03 7.83
C THR A 165 -1.52 -1.14 7.19
N ILE A 166 -0.71 -2.07 7.68
CA ILE A 166 0.69 -2.25 7.21
C ILE A 166 1.00 -3.73 6.94
N ALA A 167 1.08 -4.12 5.67
CA ALA A 167 1.57 -5.42 5.23
C ALA A 167 2.97 -5.31 4.60
N ILE A 168 3.98 -5.92 5.20
CA ILE A 168 5.36 -5.91 4.70
C ILE A 168 5.92 -7.33 4.66
N GLY A 169 6.33 -7.77 3.48
CA GLY A 169 6.84 -9.12 3.21
C GLY A 169 6.18 -9.74 1.98
N GLY A 170 6.88 -10.65 1.31
CA GLY A 170 6.28 -11.38 0.20
C GLY A 170 5.07 -12.19 0.67
N TYR A 171 3.93 -12.04 0.00
CA TYR A 171 2.66 -12.66 0.32
C TYR A 171 2.14 -12.37 1.73
N SER A 172 2.58 -11.27 2.37
CA SER A 172 1.96 -10.82 3.62
C SER A 172 0.53 -10.37 3.36
N LYS A 173 -0.37 -10.62 4.33
CA LYS A 173 -1.81 -10.46 4.12
C LYS A 173 -2.52 -9.82 5.29
N ILE A 174 -3.29 -8.77 5.02
CA ILE A 174 -4.25 -8.20 5.98
C ILE A 174 -5.63 -8.26 5.35
N GLU A 175 -6.49 -9.10 5.91
CA GLU A 175 -7.89 -9.21 5.51
C GLU A 175 -8.76 -9.66 6.68
N SER A 176 -9.99 -9.13 6.73
CA SER A 176 -10.98 -9.62 7.67
C SER A 176 -11.37 -11.07 7.33
N LEU A 177 -11.49 -11.93 8.34
CA LEU A 177 -12.02 -13.27 8.17
C LEU A 177 -13.51 -13.21 7.86
N LYS A 178 -13.91 -13.79 6.73
CA LYS A 178 -15.33 -13.86 6.33
C LYS A 178 -16.03 -14.95 7.12
N ASN A 179 -16.95 -14.57 8.01
CA ASN A 179 -17.87 -15.43 8.76
C ASN A 179 -17.21 -16.53 9.62
N GLY A 180 -17.00 -16.22 10.90
CA GLY A 180 -16.75 -17.19 11.96
C GLY A 180 -15.76 -16.66 12.98
N GLU A 181 -16.27 -16.14 14.11
CA GLU A 181 -15.50 -15.79 15.31
C GLU A 181 -14.65 -14.49 15.26
N ASN A 182 -15.28 -13.34 14.99
CA ASN A 182 -14.73 -12.10 15.53
C ASN A 182 -15.04 -12.08 17.04
N LEU A 183 -14.00 -12.36 17.84
CA LEU A 183 -13.99 -12.28 19.30
C LEU A 183 -13.98 -10.80 19.75
N VAL A 184 -15.00 -10.03 19.38
CA VAL A 184 -15.16 -8.66 19.90
C VAL A 184 -15.65 -8.75 21.34
N GLY A 185 -14.79 -8.34 22.26
CA GLY A 185 -15.08 -8.29 23.69
C GLY A 185 -15.81 -7.00 24.08
N GLY A 186 -17.12 -7.11 24.37
CA GLY A 186 -17.80 -6.31 25.41
C GLY A 186 -18.31 -4.88 25.09
N LYS A 187 -19.64 -4.77 25.02
CA LYS A 187 -20.57 -3.59 25.11
C LYS A 187 -20.22 -2.56 26.24
N LYS A 188 -20.64 -1.27 26.31
CA LYS A 188 -21.68 -0.37 25.71
C LYS A 188 -21.42 1.12 26.13
N LYS A 189 -22.24 2.10 25.63
CA LYS A 189 -22.21 3.61 25.74
C LYS A 189 -22.81 4.32 27.05
N VAL A 190 -22.15 5.27 27.79
CA VAL A 190 -22.65 6.04 29.00
C VAL A 190 -23.47 7.13 28.39
N ILE A 191 -24.72 7.27 28.80
CA ILE A 191 -25.55 8.42 28.47
C ILE A 191 -26.12 8.99 29.76
N TYR A 192 -25.94 10.29 29.96
CA TYR A 192 -26.58 11.03 31.05
C TYR A 192 -27.82 11.75 30.53
N ASP A 193 -28.99 11.44 31.11
CA ASP A 193 -30.27 12.06 30.75
C ASP A 193 -30.63 13.16 31.76
N SER A 194 -30.53 14.41 31.31
CA SER A 194 -30.80 15.61 32.12
C SER A 194 -32.27 15.79 32.52
N SER A 195 -33.20 15.07 31.90
CA SER A 195 -34.63 15.12 32.23
C SER A 195 -35.01 14.10 33.32
N THR A 196 -34.30 12.97 33.42
CA THR A 196 -34.60 11.87 34.35
C THR A 196 -33.56 11.67 35.47
N LYS A 197 -32.44 12.40 35.43
CA LYS A 197 -31.32 12.32 36.40
C LYS A 197 -30.70 10.91 36.54
N LYS A 198 -30.74 10.10 35.48
CA LYS A 198 -30.09 8.78 35.44
C LYS A 198 -28.70 8.86 34.79
N ILE A 199 -27.76 8.11 35.36
CA ILE A 199 -26.44 7.81 34.79
C ILE A 199 -26.53 6.43 34.10
N SER A 200 -26.07 6.31 32.85
CA SER A 200 -25.80 5.01 32.21
C SER A 200 -24.29 4.88 31.85
N VAL A 201 -23.77 3.69 31.45
CA VAL A 201 -22.37 3.15 31.22
C VAL A 201 -21.57 3.28 29.86
N SER A 202 -20.45 4.05 29.68
CA SER A 202 -19.28 4.03 28.71
C SER A 202 -18.30 5.21 28.68
N SER A 203 -17.11 4.85 28.21
CA SER A 203 -16.00 5.65 27.68
C SER A 203 -16.33 6.53 26.45
N PRO A 204 -15.76 7.74 26.36
CA PRO A 204 -15.42 8.41 25.10
C PRO A 204 -13.95 8.13 24.76
N ASP A 205 -13.75 7.11 23.95
CA ASP A 205 -12.63 6.79 23.06
C ASP A 205 -13.20 5.58 22.33
N LEU A 206 -13.39 5.68 21.01
CA LEU A 206 -14.27 4.78 20.23
C LEU A 206 -14.16 3.34 20.73
N SER A 207 -15.26 2.75 21.19
CA SER A 207 -15.27 1.33 21.58
C SER A 207 -14.76 0.46 20.42
N GLU A 208 -14.32 -0.76 20.67
CA GLU A 208 -13.91 -1.67 19.58
C GLU A 208 -15.01 -1.77 18.51
N GLU A 209 -16.28 -1.85 18.93
CA GLU A 209 -17.46 -1.82 18.05
C GLU A 209 -17.57 -0.50 17.26
N ASP A 210 -17.43 0.66 17.90
CA ASP A 210 -17.50 1.95 17.21
C ASP A 210 -16.34 2.13 16.23
N THR A 211 -15.14 1.64 16.58
CA THR A 211 -13.94 1.68 15.74
C THR A 211 -14.10 0.79 14.52
N ILE A 212 -14.59 -0.43 14.70
CA ILE A 212 -14.90 -1.36 13.61
C ILE A 212 -15.99 -0.79 12.71
N GLN A 213 -17.02 -0.16 13.29
CA GLN A 213 -18.08 0.47 12.51
C GLN A 213 -17.56 1.66 11.68
N ALA A 214 -16.64 2.44 12.23
CA ALA A 214 -16.09 3.63 11.57
C ALA A 214 -15.00 3.29 10.53
N TYR A 215 -14.15 2.31 10.83
CA TYR A 215 -12.89 2.07 10.09
C TYR A 215 -12.69 0.62 9.63
N GLY A 216 -13.62 -0.28 9.95
CA GLY A 216 -13.59 -1.68 9.54
C GLY A 216 -12.85 -2.62 10.49
N GLU A 217 -13.06 -3.91 10.27
CA GLU A 217 -12.59 -5.02 11.12
C GLU A 217 -11.07 -5.17 11.21
N THR A 218 -10.31 -4.58 10.28
CA THR A 218 -8.85 -4.70 10.21
C THR A 218 -8.14 -3.39 10.54
N TYR A 219 -8.85 -2.41 11.08
CA TYR A 219 -8.29 -1.11 11.40
C TYR A 219 -6.99 -1.23 12.21
N GLY A 220 -5.92 -0.61 11.69
CA GLY A 220 -4.61 -0.58 12.34
C GLY A 220 -3.88 -1.93 12.42
N ALA A 221 -4.36 -2.97 11.72
CA ALA A 221 -3.68 -4.27 11.70
C ALA A 221 -2.30 -4.18 11.01
N MET A 222 -1.37 -5.02 11.46
CA MET A 222 -0.01 -5.08 10.94
C MET A 222 0.42 -6.52 10.68
N ALA A 223 0.98 -6.80 9.51
CA ALA A 223 1.53 -8.10 9.12
C ALA A 223 2.95 -7.92 8.55
N LEU A 224 3.97 -8.38 9.27
CA LEU A 224 5.38 -8.13 8.98
C LEU A 224 6.16 -9.46 8.83
N GLY A 225 6.36 -9.93 7.60
CA GLY A 225 7.08 -11.18 7.30
C GLY A 225 6.61 -11.86 6.03
N TYR A 226 7.41 -12.81 5.51
CA TYR A 226 6.98 -13.67 4.40
C TYR A 226 5.78 -14.50 4.82
N LYS A 227 4.64 -14.34 4.13
CA LYS A 227 3.35 -14.99 4.44
C LYS A 227 2.84 -14.73 5.87
N SER A 228 3.21 -13.63 6.52
CA SER A 228 2.53 -13.23 7.76
C SER A 228 1.10 -12.79 7.47
N SER A 229 0.19 -12.99 8.41
CA SER A 229 -1.19 -12.52 8.25
C SER A 229 -1.81 -11.99 9.53
N SER A 230 -2.57 -10.90 9.38
CA SER A 230 -3.36 -10.29 10.45
C SER A 230 -4.79 -10.10 10.01
N HIS A 231 -5.74 -10.39 10.90
CA HIS A 231 -7.13 -10.58 10.49
C HIS A 231 -8.18 -9.81 11.29
N SER A 232 -7.77 -9.06 12.31
CA SER A 232 -8.69 -8.35 13.20
C SER A 232 -8.16 -6.97 13.61
N LEU A 233 -9.01 -6.23 14.32
CA LEU A 233 -8.78 -4.88 14.80
C LEU A 233 -7.47 -4.85 15.59
N LEU A 234 -6.54 -4.01 15.15
CA LEU A 234 -5.24 -3.77 15.79
C LEU A 234 -4.39 -5.05 16.00
N ALA A 235 -4.68 -6.12 15.26
CA ALA A 235 -3.94 -7.37 15.32
C ALA A 235 -2.55 -7.21 14.68
N THR A 236 -1.51 -7.72 15.37
CA THR A 236 -0.12 -7.57 14.93
C THR A 236 0.55 -8.94 14.77
N ALA A 237 0.99 -9.28 13.55
CA ALA A 237 1.73 -10.50 13.25
C ALA A 237 3.14 -10.16 12.75
N ILE A 238 4.17 -10.65 13.45
CA ILE A 238 5.58 -10.41 13.12
C ILE A 238 6.31 -11.75 12.98
N GLY A 239 6.82 -12.04 11.79
CA GLY A 239 7.57 -13.27 11.50
C GLY A 239 7.00 -14.02 10.31
N SER A 240 7.81 -14.92 9.73
CA SER A 240 7.35 -15.68 8.58
C SER A 240 6.25 -16.65 8.98
N HIS A 241 5.13 -16.66 8.23
CA HIS A 241 3.95 -17.48 8.54
C HIS A 241 3.30 -17.18 9.90
N ALA A 242 3.61 -16.04 10.53
CA ALA A 242 2.96 -15.64 11.78
C ALA A 242 1.51 -15.23 11.51
N THR A 243 0.57 -15.63 12.37
CA THR A 243 -0.88 -15.35 12.22
C THR A 243 -1.43 -14.67 13.48
N ALA A 244 -1.95 -13.44 13.34
CA ALA A 244 -2.70 -12.75 14.38
C ALA A 244 -4.17 -12.65 13.97
N ALA A 245 -5.02 -13.52 14.55
CA ALA A 245 -6.44 -13.58 14.23
C ALA A 245 -7.34 -12.95 15.29
N GLY A 246 -6.88 -12.86 16.54
CA GLY A 246 -7.66 -12.23 17.61
C GLY A 246 -7.66 -10.71 17.53
N THR A 247 -8.75 -10.07 17.93
CA THR A 247 -8.78 -8.61 18.15
C THR A 247 -7.74 -8.23 19.21
N LEU A 248 -6.97 -7.18 18.94
CA LEU A 248 -5.88 -6.70 19.80
C LEU A 248 -4.82 -7.78 20.10
N SER A 249 -4.75 -8.82 19.28
CA SER A 249 -3.76 -9.89 19.45
C SER A 249 -2.39 -9.48 18.90
N THR A 250 -1.35 -10.04 19.49
CA THR A 250 0.03 -9.86 19.03
C THR A 250 0.71 -11.21 18.93
N THR A 251 1.31 -11.50 17.77
CA THR A 251 2.17 -12.66 17.58
C THR A 251 3.54 -12.25 17.05
N THR A 252 4.61 -12.83 17.60
CA THR A 252 5.98 -12.62 17.13
C THR A 252 6.75 -13.94 17.11
N GLY A 253 7.12 -14.41 15.93
CA GLY A 253 7.79 -15.70 15.75
C GLY A 253 7.55 -16.28 14.36
N THR A 254 8.38 -17.22 13.95
CA THR A 254 8.07 -18.00 12.74
C THR A 254 6.94 -18.97 13.07
N SER A 255 5.88 -18.97 12.25
CA SER A 255 4.71 -19.84 12.42
C SER A 255 4.05 -19.74 13.80
N SER A 256 4.12 -18.58 14.46
CA SER A 256 3.42 -18.32 15.71
C SER A 256 1.98 -17.87 15.46
N GLU A 257 1.06 -18.20 16.37
CA GLU A 257 -0.38 -18.02 16.21
C GLU A 257 -0.98 -17.35 17.44
N ALA A 258 -1.58 -16.18 17.28
CA ALA A 258 -2.38 -15.52 18.32
C ALA A 258 -3.84 -15.41 17.85
N LEU A 259 -4.67 -16.35 18.31
CA LEU A 259 -6.02 -16.57 17.80
C LEU A 259 -7.12 -16.05 18.75
N GLY A 260 -6.85 -15.98 20.06
CA GLY A 260 -7.81 -15.47 21.06
C GLY A 260 -7.86 -13.94 21.15
N TYR A 261 -8.92 -13.39 21.75
CA TYR A 261 -9.02 -11.96 22.07
C TYR A 261 -7.86 -11.54 22.99
N HIS A 262 -7.13 -10.46 22.70
CA HIS A 262 -5.94 -10.05 23.46
C HIS A 262 -4.84 -11.13 23.60
N ALA A 263 -4.82 -12.13 22.71
CA ALA A 263 -3.81 -13.19 22.75
C ALA A 263 -2.41 -12.63 22.46
N THR A 264 -1.41 -13.05 23.25
CA THR A 264 0.00 -12.70 23.03
C THR A 264 0.87 -13.95 22.84
N ALA A 265 1.31 -14.22 21.61
CA ALA A 265 2.17 -15.36 21.28
C ALA A 265 3.59 -14.88 20.93
N TYR A 266 4.61 -15.29 21.68
CA TYR A 266 6.00 -14.89 21.47
C TYR A 266 6.92 -16.11 21.40
N GLY A 267 7.50 -16.35 20.22
CA GLY A 267 8.42 -17.44 19.93
C GLY A 267 7.95 -18.32 18.77
N ALA A 268 8.87 -19.03 18.12
CA ALA A 268 8.53 -19.87 16.97
C ALA A 268 7.56 -20.98 17.36
N HIS A 269 6.51 -21.20 16.55
CA HIS A 269 5.46 -22.18 16.81
C HIS A 269 4.70 -21.99 18.14
N SER A 270 4.77 -20.82 18.77
CA SER A 270 3.92 -20.50 19.92
C SER A 270 2.48 -20.31 19.46
N LYS A 271 1.53 -20.80 20.25
CA LYS A 271 0.10 -20.78 19.93
C LYS A 271 -0.72 -20.31 21.12
N VAL A 272 -1.58 -19.34 20.90
CA VAL A 272 -2.48 -18.81 21.92
C VAL A 272 -3.90 -18.79 21.37
N THR A 273 -4.75 -19.66 21.90
CA THR A 273 -6.18 -19.69 21.56
C THR A 273 -7.07 -19.15 22.67
N GLY A 274 -6.54 -19.02 23.89
CA GLY A 274 -7.27 -18.46 25.01
C GLY A 274 -7.43 -16.94 24.91
N ASP A 275 -8.60 -16.44 25.29
CA ASP A 275 -8.81 -15.00 25.47
C ASP A 275 -7.97 -14.50 26.64
N ASN A 276 -7.35 -13.32 26.49
CA ASN A 276 -6.45 -12.71 27.46
C ASN A 276 -5.29 -13.63 27.89
N ALA A 277 -4.90 -14.58 27.05
CA ALA A 277 -3.85 -15.54 27.35
C ALA A 277 -2.50 -15.13 26.72
N GLY A 278 -1.42 -15.71 27.23
CA GLY A 278 -0.06 -15.47 26.74
C GLY A 278 0.78 -16.73 26.64
N ALA A 279 1.55 -16.88 25.56
CA ALA A 279 2.51 -17.96 25.38
C ALA A 279 3.89 -17.37 25.03
N PHE A 280 4.91 -17.67 25.84
CA PHE A 280 6.26 -17.13 25.71
C PHE A 280 7.29 -18.27 25.68
N GLY A 281 7.76 -18.60 24.47
CA GLY A 281 8.68 -19.70 24.24
C GLY A 281 8.54 -20.30 22.83
N VAL A 282 9.41 -21.25 22.50
CA VAL A 282 9.26 -22.05 21.27
C VAL A 282 8.30 -23.21 21.57
N SER A 283 7.32 -23.42 20.68
CA SER A 283 6.32 -24.49 20.78
C SER A 283 5.48 -24.43 22.05
N THR A 284 5.18 -23.23 22.56
CA THR A 284 4.30 -23.04 23.72
C THR A 284 2.84 -22.98 23.34
N GLU A 285 1.95 -23.45 24.21
CA GLU A 285 0.51 -23.37 24.02
C GLU A 285 -0.21 -22.77 25.23
N ALA A 286 -0.98 -21.70 25.02
CA ALA A 286 -1.86 -21.13 26.04
C ALA A 286 -3.30 -21.12 25.50
N SER A 287 -4.05 -22.17 25.81
CA SER A 287 -5.42 -22.39 25.30
C SER A 287 -6.51 -22.11 26.35
N GLY A 288 -6.15 -22.06 27.64
CA GLY A 288 -7.06 -21.61 28.69
C GLY A 288 -7.29 -20.10 28.63
N LYS A 289 -8.50 -19.64 28.95
CA LYS A 289 -8.76 -18.19 29.12
C LYS A 289 -7.93 -17.65 30.28
N GLN A 290 -7.37 -16.45 30.11
CA GLN A 290 -6.51 -15.79 31.10
C GLN A 290 -5.31 -16.66 31.54
N SER A 291 -4.84 -17.56 30.67
CA SER A 291 -3.74 -18.48 30.97
C SER A 291 -2.38 -17.93 30.54
N LEU A 292 -1.31 -18.44 31.14
CA LEU A 292 0.07 -18.09 30.79
C LEU A 292 0.94 -19.35 30.66
N ALA A 293 1.49 -19.58 29.47
CA ALA A 293 2.51 -20.60 29.23
C ALA A 293 3.87 -19.93 29.00
N LEU A 294 4.88 -20.26 29.82
CA LEU A 294 6.23 -19.69 29.72
C LEU A 294 7.30 -20.77 29.81
N GLY A 295 8.06 -20.97 28.72
CA GLY A 295 9.13 -21.98 28.62
C GLY A 295 9.02 -22.84 27.36
N TYR A 296 10.10 -23.51 26.92
CA TYR A 296 10.03 -24.40 25.75
C TYR A 296 8.97 -25.51 25.95
N ASP A 297 8.05 -25.68 25.00
CA ASP A 297 7.09 -26.79 25.01
C ASP A 297 6.16 -26.80 26.24
N SER A 298 5.84 -25.63 26.81
CA SER A 298 4.91 -25.51 27.96
C SER A 298 3.46 -25.32 27.53
N GLU A 299 2.53 -25.84 28.33
CA GLU A 299 1.10 -25.88 28.01
C GLU A 299 0.25 -25.36 29.18
N ALA A 300 -0.50 -24.29 28.98
CA ALA A 300 -1.48 -23.77 29.94
C ALA A 300 -2.89 -23.89 29.34
N THR A 301 -3.57 -25.00 29.63
CA THR A 301 -4.87 -25.35 29.04
C THR A 301 -6.06 -25.03 29.95
N ALA A 302 -5.83 -24.89 31.27
CA ALA A 302 -6.87 -24.48 32.21
C ALA A 302 -7.09 -22.96 32.22
N GLU A 303 -8.32 -22.55 32.51
CA GLU A 303 -8.67 -21.15 32.75
C GLU A 303 -7.93 -20.62 34.01
N ASN A 304 -7.44 -19.37 33.95
CA ASN A 304 -6.67 -18.72 35.02
C ASN A 304 -5.40 -19.49 35.46
N SER A 305 -4.83 -20.32 34.57
CA SER A 305 -3.69 -21.17 34.90
C SER A 305 -2.34 -20.59 34.46
N VAL A 306 -1.26 -21.05 35.11
CA VAL A 306 0.12 -20.67 34.76
C VAL A 306 0.98 -21.93 34.64
N ALA A 307 1.49 -22.20 33.44
CA ALA A 307 2.51 -23.21 33.19
C ALA A 307 3.88 -22.53 33.05
N LEU A 308 4.72 -22.67 34.08
CA LEU A 308 6.04 -22.03 34.15
C LEU A 308 7.15 -23.08 34.11
N GLY A 309 8.02 -22.99 33.11
CA GLY A 309 9.14 -23.91 32.88
C GLY A 309 8.97 -24.75 31.61
N ALA A 310 10.08 -25.28 31.10
CA ALA A 310 10.05 -26.12 29.91
C ALA A 310 9.26 -27.41 30.18
N LYS A 311 8.33 -27.76 29.28
CA LYS A 311 7.43 -28.93 29.41
C LYS A 311 6.51 -28.91 30.63
N SER A 312 6.32 -27.75 31.26
CA SER A 312 5.34 -27.59 32.33
C SER A 312 3.93 -27.61 31.74
N VAL A 313 3.00 -28.27 32.44
CA VAL A 313 1.58 -28.35 32.05
C VAL A 313 0.72 -27.82 33.19
N ALA A 314 -0.25 -26.96 32.88
CA ALA A 314 -1.29 -26.50 33.80
C ALA A 314 -2.67 -26.74 33.18
N ASN A 315 -3.45 -27.65 33.77
CA ASN A 315 -4.67 -28.22 33.21
C ASN A 315 -5.86 -28.23 34.18
#